data_AF-A0A4S8NQZ9-F1
#
_entry.id   AF-A0A4S8NQZ9-F1
#
_cell.length_a   1.000
_cell.length_b   1.000
_cell.length_c   1.000
_cell.angle_alpha   90.00
_cell.angle_beta   90.00
_cell.angle_gamma   90.00
#
_symmetry.space_group_name_H-M   'P 1'
#
loop_
_entity.id
_entity.type
_entity.pdbx_description
1 polymer ?
#
loop_
_entity_poly.entity_id
_entity_poly.type
_entity_poly.pdbx_seq_one_letter_code
_entity_poly.pdbx_strand_id
1 'polypeptide(L)'
;MNESTDTEATEAPAPATPLLRVITPNTTPEEVAAIVAVLSAMGGSAPAPAAPVREWASPARAARSTAVRGFPHGRGAWRASGLPR
;
A
#
# COMPACT_ATOMS: atom_id res chain seq x y z
N MET A 1 -32.42 30.78 -21.05
CA MET A 1 -31.05 31.24 -21.33
C MET A 1 -30.16 30.78 -20.18
N ASN A 2 -29.08 30.08 -20.53
CA ASN A 2 -27.95 29.64 -19.70
C ASN A 2 -27.95 28.13 -19.42
N GLU A 3 -27.69 27.38 -20.49
CA GLU A 3 -27.03 26.08 -20.45
C GLU A 3 -25.58 26.24 -19.97
N SER A 4 -25.27 25.74 -18.77
CA SER A 4 -23.90 25.61 -18.27
C SER A 4 -23.26 24.39 -18.93
N THR A 5 -22.48 24.61 -19.98
CA THR A 5 -21.56 23.59 -20.49
C THR A 5 -20.36 23.52 -19.56
N ASP A 6 -20.40 22.58 -18.61
CA ASP A 6 -19.18 22.10 -17.95
C ASP A 6 -18.25 21.58 -19.03
N THR A 7 -17.21 22.38 -19.28
CA THR A 7 -16.09 21.97 -20.11
C THR A 7 -15.29 20.98 -19.27
N GLU A 8 -15.54 19.69 -19.51
CA GLU A 8 -14.69 18.60 -19.06
C GLU A 8 -13.32 18.81 -19.71
N ALA A 9 -12.44 19.52 -19.00
CA ALA A 9 -11.04 19.64 -19.34
C ALA A 9 -10.44 18.24 -19.27
N THR A 10 -10.41 17.56 -20.41
CA THR A 10 -9.63 16.36 -20.64
C THR A 10 -8.16 16.74 -20.45
N GLU A 11 -7.67 16.55 -19.23
CA GLU A 11 -6.27 16.70 -18.89
C GLU A 11 -5.50 15.65 -19.71
N ALA A 12 -4.84 16.12 -20.77
CA ALA A 12 -4.03 15.28 -21.63
C ALA A 12 -2.88 14.70 -20.77
N PRO A 13 -2.72 13.37 -20.69
CA PRO A 13 -1.70 12.78 -19.86
C PRO A 13 -0.31 13.20 -20.36
N ALA A 14 0.49 13.76 -19.45
CA ALA A 14 1.91 14.03 -19.68
C ALA A 14 2.61 12.79 -20.23
N PRO A 15 3.66 12.92 -21.07
CA PRO A 15 4.28 11.78 -21.73
C PRO A 15 4.90 10.83 -20.69
N ALA A 16 4.24 9.70 -20.45
CA ALA A 16 4.73 8.66 -19.57
C ALA A 16 5.98 8.02 -20.18
N THR A 17 7.03 7.87 -19.38
CA THR A 17 8.22 7.13 -19.79
C THR A 17 7.80 5.68 -20.08
N PRO A 18 8.16 5.10 -21.23
CA PRO A 18 7.71 3.77 -21.62
C PRO A 18 8.25 2.71 -20.65
N LEU A 19 7.36 1.84 -20.16
CA LEU A 19 7.71 0.74 -19.24
C LEU A 19 8.51 -0.38 -19.93
N LEU A 20 8.28 -0.59 -21.23
CA LEU A 20 8.93 -1.60 -22.06
C LEU A 20 9.36 -0.98 -23.39
N ARG A 21 10.58 -1.26 -23.84
CA ARG A 21 11.14 -0.79 -25.12
C ARG A 21 11.66 -1.95 -25.94
N VAL A 22 11.12 -2.13 -27.15
CA VAL A 22 11.61 -3.10 -28.13
C VAL A 22 12.80 -2.49 -28.87
N ILE A 23 13.98 -3.12 -28.78
CA ILE A 23 15.20 -2.65 -29.44
C ILE A 23 15.49 -3.39 -30.75
N THR A 24 14.86 -4.54 -30.96
CA THR A 24 15.09 -5.41 -32.11
C THR A 24 14.13 -5.02 -33.24
N PRO A 25 14.64 -4.63 -34.43
CA PRO A 25 13.84 -4.01 -35.48
C PRO A 25 12.78 -4.92 -36.11
N ASN A 26 12.96 -6.24 -36.05
CA ASN A 26 12.08 -7.22 -36.72
C ASN A 26 11.26 -8.06 -35.73
N THR A 27 11.01 -7.54 -34.53
CA THR A 27 10.18 -8.27 -33.55
C THR A 27 8.74 -8.33 -34.06
N THR A 28 8.17 -9.52 -34.18
CA THR A 28 6.80 -9.66 -34.71
C THR A 28 5.75 -9.31 -33.65
N PRO A 29 4.51 -8.93 -34.03
CA PRO A 29 3.44 -8.67 -33.08
C PRO A 29 3.17 -9.85 -32.14
N GLU A 30 3.30 -11.07 -32.64
CA GLU A 30 3.11 -12.31 -31.89
C GLU A 30 4.20 -12.48 -30.82
N GLU A 31 5.46 -12.16 -31.15
CA GLU A 31 6.58 -12.20 -30.20
C GLU A 31 6.40 -11.16 -29.08
N VAL A 32 5.98 -9.95 -29.43
CA VAL A 32 5.65 -8.92 -28.42
C VAL A 32 4.53 -9.40 -27.51
N ALA A 33 3.47 -10.00 -28.06
CA ALA A 33 2.35 -10.52 -27.28
C ALA A 33 2.78 -11.64 -26.34
N ALA A 34 3.67 -12.55 -26.78
CA ALA A 34 4.21 -13.61 -25.94
C ALA A 34 5.01 -13.05 -24.76
N ILE A 35 5.87 -12.06 -24.99
CA ILE A 35 6.67 -11.40 -23.94
C ILE A 35 5.76 -10.69 -22.95
N VAL A 36 4.76 -9.94 -23.43
CA VAL A 36 3.78 -9.25 -22.57
C VAL A 36 2.97 -10.24 -21.75
N ALA A 37 2.53 -11.35 -22.34
CA ALA A 37 1.79 -12.39 -21.65
C ALA A 37 2.61 -13.03 -20.51
N VAL A 38 3.88 -13.36 -20.76
CA VAL A 38 4.78 -13.92 -19.74
C VAL A 38 5.04 -12.92 -18.61
N LEU A 39 5.36 -11.66 -18.94
CA LEU A 39 5.59 -10.62 -17.93
C LEU A 39 4.35 -10.34 -17.09
N SER A 40 3.17 -10.35 -17.71
CA SER A 40 1.89 -10.18 -17.01
C SER A 40 1.57 -11.37 -16.11
N ALA A 41 1.88 -12.59 -16.56
CA ALA A 41 1.71 -13.80 -15.75
C ALA A 41 2.68 -13.86 -14.56
N MET A 42 3.87 -13.26 -14.68
CA MET A 42 4.84 -13.13 -13.59
C MET A 42 4.49 -11.98 -12.62
N GLY A 43 3.60 -11.05 -13.01
CA GLY A 43 3.38 -9.78 -12.31
C GLY A 43 2.01 -9.64 -11.63
N GLY A 44 2.03 -9.24 -10.35
CA GLY A 44 0.93 -8.57 -9.66
C GLY A 44 -0.04 -9.47 -8.88
N SER A 45 0.33 -9.86 -7.66
CA SER A 45 -0.67 -10.19 -6.64
C SER A 45 -1.48 -8.93 -6.35
N ALA A 46 -2.79 -9.09 -6.15
CA ALA A 46 -3.59 -8.07 -5.47
C ALA A 46 -2.83 -7.56 -4.23
N PRO A 47 -2.96 -6.25 -3.89
CA PRO A 47 -2.31 -5.71 -2.70
C PRO A 47 -2.57 -6.66 -1.54
N ALA A 48 -1.48 -7.10 -0.90
CA ALA A 48 -1.59 -8.06 0.18
C ALA A 48 -2.61 -7.53 1.20
N PRO A 49 -3.56 -8.37 1.67
CA PRO A 49 -4.52 -7.94 2.65
C PRO A 49 -3.77 -7.33 3.84
N ALA A 50 -4.34 -6.29 4.44
CA ALA A 50 -3.77 -5.66 5.62
C ALA A 50 -3.42 -6.75 6.65
N ALA A 51 -2.19 -6.70 7.18
CA ALA A 51 -1.76 -7.67 8.18
C ALA A 51 -2.76 -7.65 9.35
N PRO A 52 -3.17 -8.82 9.88
CA PRO A 52 -4.10 -8.86 10.99
C PRO A 52 -3.52 -8.08 12.17
N VAL A 53 -4.31 -7.16 12.71
CA VAL A 53 -3.91 -6.38 13.89
C VAL A 53 -3.67 -7.36 15.03
N ARG A 54 -2.48 -7.28 15.63
CA ARG A 54 -2.14 -8.09 16.81
C ARG A 54 -2.90 -7.58 18.01
N GLU A 55 -4.09 -8.13 18.22
CA GLU A 55 -5.00 -7.72 19.30
C GLU A 55 -4.35 -7.84 20.70
N TRP A 56 -3.45 -8.81 20.89
CA TRP A 56 -2.68 -8.96 22.14
C TRP A 56 -1.62 -7.86 22.36
N ALA A 57 -1.12 -7.24 21.28
CA ALA A 57 -0.11 -6.19 21.33
C ALA A 57 -0.71 -4.77 21.22
N SER A 58 -2.05 -4.65 21.28
CA SER A 58 -2.75 -3.36 21.15
C SER A 58 -2.34 -2.38 22.27
N PRO A 59 -1.81 -1.18 21.94
CA PRO A 59 -1.44 -0.16 22.93
C PRO A 59 -2.60 0.28 23.83
N ALA A 60 -3.84 0.18 23.34
CA ALA A 60 -5.05 0.48 24.13
C ALA A 60 -5.18 -0.43 25.38
N ARG A 61 -4.58 -1.62 25.38
CA ARG A 61 -4.56 -2.51 26.55
C ARG A 61 -3.59 -2.04 27.63
N ALA A 62 -2.51 -1.34 27.28
CA ALA A 62 -1.57 -0.79 28.26
C ALA A 62 -2.21 0.30 29.13
N ALA A 63 -3.02 1.18 28.51
CA ALA A 63 -3.71 2.27 29.20
C ALA A 63 -4.74 1.80 30.25
N ARG A 64 -5.38 0.65 30.04
CA ARG A 64 -6.34 0.08 31.01
C ARG A 64 -5.66 -0.57 32.21
N SER A 65 -4.44 -1.10 32.03
CA SER A 65 -3.71 -1.75 33.12
C SER A 65 -3.32 -0.76 34.22
N THR A 66 -2.87 0.45 33.83
CA THR A 66 -2.44 1.50 34.76
C THR A 66 -3.62 2.15 35.49
N ALA A 67 -4.74 2.38 34.82
CA ALA A 67 -5.89 3.07 35.38
C ALA A 67 -6.71 2.22 36.38
N VAL A 68 -6.87 0.91 36.12
CA VAL A 68 -7.78 0.05 36.92
C VAL A 68 -7.05 -0.80 37.95
N ARG A 69 -5.81 -1.23 37.67
CA ARG A 69 -5.09 -2.22 38.48
C ARG A 69 -3.88 -1.67 39.23
N GLY A 70 -3.64 -0.35 39.14
CA GLY A 70 -2.43 0.29 39.62
C GLY A 70 -1.21 -0.06 38.76
N PHE A 71 -0.04 0.45 39.15
CA PHE A 71 1.19 0.19 38.40
C PHE A 71 1.57 -1.30 38.45
N PRO A 72 1.83 -1.94 37.29
CA PRO A 72 2.33 -3.31 37.28
C PRO A 72 3.68 -3.37 37.99
N HIS A 73 3.92 -4.44 38.74
CA HIS A 73 5.20 -4.78 39.35
C HIS A 73 5.77 -6.02 38.65
N GLY A 74 7.07 -6.04 38.35
CA GLY A 74 7.74 -7.17 37.70
C GLY A 74 8.46 -6.85 36.39
N ARG A 75 8.93 -7.89 35.68
CA ARG A 75 9.68 -7.75 34.43
C ARG A 75 8.83 -7.02 33.38
N GLY A 76 9.36 -5.91 32.85
CA GLY A 76 8.66 -5.08 31.87
C GLY A 76 7.71 -4.02 32.46
N ALA A 77 7.52 -3.96 33.79
CA ALA A 77 6.68 -2.95 34.45
C ALA A 77 7.02 -1.50 34.07
N TRP A 78 8.32 -1.17 34.11
CA TRP A 78 8.83 0.14 33.71
C TRP A 78 8.68 0.46 32.21
N ARG A 79 8.26 -0.51 31.38
CA ARG A 79 7.92 -0.27 29.97
C ARG A 79 6.45 0.06 29.80
N ALA A 80 5.60 -0.47 30.68
CA ALA A 80 4.18 -0.20 30.72
C ALA A 80 3.84 1.09 31.48
N SER A 81 4.81 1.69 32.18
CA SER A 81 4.65 2.88 33.03
C SER A 81 4.34 4.19 32.28
N GLY A 82 4.61 4.27 30.99
CA GLY A 82 4.51 5.52 30.22
C GLY A 82 5.60 6.55 30.53
N LEU A 83 6.61 6.20 31.34
CA LEU A 83 7.75 7.07 31.64
C LEU A 83 8.72 7.15 30.43
N PRO A 84 9.43 8.28 30.25
CA PRO A 84 10.42 8.44 29.19
C PRO A 84 11.51 7.35 29.22
N ARG A 85 12.05 7.02 28.05
CA ARG A 85 13.18 6.10 27.89
C ARG A 85 14.52 6.82 27.89
#